data_AF-A0A416T3P2-F1
#
_entry.id   AF-A0A416T3P2-F1
#
_cell.length_a   1.000
_cell.length_b   1.000
_cell.length_c   1.000
_cell.angle_alpha   90.00
_cell.angle_beta   90.00
_cell.angle_gamma   90.00
#
_symmetry.space_group_name_H-M   'P 1'
#
loop_
_entity.id
_entity.type
_entity.pdbx_description
1 polymer ?
#
loop_
_entity_poly.entity_id
_entity_poly.type
_entity_poly.pdbx_seq_one_letter_code
_entity_poly.pdbx_strand_id
1 'polypeptide(L)'
;MYHSYVMGIDDSILSLESRGFIIDKVGNNYQVSFSEDNAKYWEEFIKKHLEVEYWNEYLTEDKVIFIFHLPDGFRRYEVKDYDNDEVLGLCEKLCDCKFVSIKQMLSDNSFYRSIIR
;
A
#
# COMPACT_ATOMS: atom_id res chain seq x y z
N MET A 1 6.42 -9.47 -9.38
CA MET A 1 6.23 -9.60 -7.91
C MET A 1 5.75 -8.26 -7.39
N TYR A 2 4.75 -8.26 -6.51
CA TYR A 2 4.15 -7.05 -5.96
C TYR A 2 4.69 -6.77 -4.57
N HIS A 3 4.69 -5.50 -4.18
CA HIS A 3 5.34 -5.04 -2.96
C HIS A 3 4.49 -4.02 -2.21
N SER A 4 4.26 -4.21 -0.92
CA SER A 4 3.52 -3.29 -0.06
C SER A 4 4.29 -3.00 1.22
N TYR A 5 4.28 -1.73 1.62
CA TYR A 5 4.66 -1.29 2.95
C TYR A 5 3.39 -1.03 3.76
N VAL A 6 3.30 -1.66 4.92
CA VAL A 6 2.04 -1.77 5.66
C VAL A 6 2.23 -1.19 7.05
N MET A 7 1.37 -0.24 7.38
CA MET A 7 1.34 0.42 8.68
C MET A 7 0.00 0.15 9.36
N GLY A 8 0.00 0.09 10.69
CA GLY A 8 -1.23 0.02 11.47
C GLY A 8 -1.99 -1.32 11.41
N ILE A 9 -1.35 -2.39 10.94
CA ILE A 9 -1.93 -3.74 10.96
C ILE A 9 -1.23 -4.57 12.04
N ASP A 10 -2.00 -5.41 12.74
CA ASP A 10 -1.48 -6.31 13.78
C ASP A 10 -0.79 -7.57 13.21
N ASP A 11 -0.30 -8.45 14.10
CA ASP A 11 0.39 -9.67 13.70
C ASP A 11 -0.51 -10.69 12.94
N SER A 12 -1.81 -10.42 12.73
CA SER A 12 -2.67 -11.27 11.87
C SER A 12 -2.16 -11.37 10.43
N ILE A 13 -1.39 -10.37 9.97
CA ILE A 13 -0.76 -10.36 8.65
C ILE A 13 0.18 -11.55 8.42
N LEU A 14 0.84 -12.04 9.48
CA LEU A 14 1.77 -13.18 9.41
C LEU A 14 1.07 -14.47 8.96
N SER A 15 -0.26 -14.58 9.13
CA SER A 15 -1.02 -15.73 8.62
C SER A 15 -0.95 -15.89 7.09
N LEU A 16 -0.65 -14.81 6.35
CA LEU A 16 -0.54 -14.83 4.90
C LEU A 16 0.71 -15.56 4.40
N GLU A 17 1.73 -15.78 5.24
CA GLU A 17 2.93 -16.56 4.86
C GLU A 17 2.55 -17.97 4.37
N SER A 18 1.50 -18.56 4.95
CA SER A 18 0.96 -19.87 4.54
C SER A 18 0.45 -19.91 3.09
N ARG A 19 0.25 -18.74 2.46
CA ARG A 19 -0.18 -18.56 1.06
C ARG A 19 0.95 -18.08 0.15
N GLY A 20 2.19 -18.10 0.63
CA GLY A 20 3.36 -17.70 -0.15
C GLY A 20 3.63 -16.19 -0.18
N PHE A 21 3.06 -15.42 0.77
CA PHE A 21 3.50 -14.05 1.02
C PHE A 21 4.84 -14.07 1.77
N ILE A 22 5.74 -13.16 1.40
CA ILE A 22 7.00 -12.91 2.11
C ILE A 22 6.77 -11.68 2.98
N ILE A 23 6.89 -11.82 4.30
CA ILE A 23 6.57 -10.76 5.25
C ILE A 23 7.77 -10.51 6.17
N ASP A 24 8.32 -9.30 6.10
CA ASP A 24 9.39 -8.86 6.97
C ASP A 24 8.87 -7.77 7.92
N LYS A 25 8.99 -7.99 9.23
CA LYS A 25 8.61 -7.01 10.25
C LYS A 25 9.72 -5.95 10.37
N VAL A 26 9.35 -4.68 10.24
CA VAL A 26 10.27 -3.52 10.33
C VAL A 26 9.74 -2.54 11.37
N GLY A 27 10.23 -2.66 12.60
CA GLY A 27 9.68 -1.95 13.75
C GLY A 27 8.26 -2.42 14.06
N ASN A 28 7.28 -1.50 13.96
CA ASN A 28 5.85 -1.80 14.15
C ASN A 28 5.11 -2.00 12.82
N ASN A 29 5.81 -1.98 11.69
CA ASN A 29 5.25 -2.05 10.34
C ASN A 29 5.75 -3.32 9.64
N TYR A 30 5.23 -3.58 8.43
CA TYR A 30 5.60 -4.75 7.64
C TYR A 30 5.99 -4.37 6.21
N GLN A 31 6.99 -5.03 5.68
CA GLN A 31 7.30 -5.08 4.25
C GLN A 31 6.77 -6.41 3.72
N VAL A 32 5.96 -6.35 2.67
CA VAL A 32 5.27 -7.51 2.14
C VAL A 32 5.57 -7.65 0.67
N SER A 33 5.97 -8.84 0.24
CA SER A 33 6.13 -9.19 -1.17
C SER A 33 5.29 -10.40 -1.53
N PHE A 34 4.61 -10.37 -2.67
CA PHE A 34 3.68 -11.43 -3.08
C PHE A 34 3.53 -11.55 -4.59
N SER A 35 2.99 -12.68 -5.07
CA SER A 35 2.69 -12.90 -6.48
C SER A 35 1.43 -12.15 -6.93
N GLU A 36 1.29 -11.92 -8.24
CA GLU A 36 0.08 -11.33 -8.82
C GLU A 36 -1.18 -12.16 -8.49
N ASP A 37 -1.08 -13.50 -8.51
CA ASP A 37 -2.20 -14.39 -8.17
C ASP A 37 -2.77 -14.15 -6.76
N ASN A 38 -1.94 -13.61 -5.87
CA ASN A 38 -2.29 -13.29 -4.49
C ASN A 38 -2.88 -11.88 -4.32
N ALA A 39 -2.92 -11.05 -5.37
CA ALA A 39 -3.37 -9.66 -5.28
C ALA A 39 -4.80 -9.54 -4.75
N LYS A 40 -5.73 -10.37 -5.24
CA LYS A 40 -7.12 -10.34 -4.73
C LYS A 40 -7.19 -10.64 -3.23
N TYR A 41 -6.45 -11.64 -2.77
CA TYR A 41 -6.40 -12.00 -1.34
C TYR A 41 -5.76 -10.89 -0.51
N TRP A 42 -4.74 -10.23 -1.04
CA TRP A 42 -4.12 -9.07 -0.40
C TRP A 42 -5.15 -7.94 -0.19
N GLU A 43 -5.89 -7.56 -1.22
CA GLU A 43 -6.88 -6.47 -1.10
C GLU A 43 -8.02 -6.82 -0.14
N GLU A 44 -8.47 -8.08 -0.11
CA GLU A 44 -9.47 -8.56 0.85
C GLU A 44 -8.95 -8.50 2.29
N PHE A 45 -7.69 -8.91 2.50
CA PHE A 45 -7.03 -8.80 3.80
C PHE A 45 -6.94 -7.34 4.25
N ILE A 46 -6.50 -6.44 3.38
CA ILE A 46 -6.37 -5.02 3.69
C ILE A 46 -7.73 -4.42 4.03
N LYS A 47 -8.78 -4.67 3.24
CA LYS A 47 -10.13 -4.16 3.52
C LYS A 47 -10.70 -4.64 4.86
N LYS A 48 -10.24 -5.78 5.38
CA LYS A 48 -10.68 -6.30 6.68
C LYS A 48 -9.99 -5.60 7.87
N HIS A 49 -8.76 -5.12 7.69
CA HIS A 49 -7.93 -4.63 8.79
C HIS A 49 -7.62 -3.14 8.71
N LEU A 50 -7.76 -2.51 7.55
CA LEU A 50 -7.47 -1.09 7.35
C LEU A 50 -8.53 -0.24 8.07
N GLU A 51 -8.09 0.61 8.99
CA GLU A 51 -8.96 1.54 9.73
C GLU A 51 -9.54 2.64 8.83
N VAL A 52 -10.66 3.23 9.24
CA VAL A 52 -11.28 4.38 8.55
C VAL A 52 -10.33 5.57 8.60
N GLU A 53 -10.28 6.34 7.51
CA GLU A 53 -9.34 7.45 7.27
C GLU A 53 -7.86 7.04 7.09
N TYR A 54 -7.60 5.76 6.79
CA TYR A 54 -6.28 5.28 6.39
C TYR A 54 -6.28 4.74 4.96
N TRP A 55 -5.07 4.53 4.43
CA TRP A 55 -4.86 3.86 3.15
C TRP A 55 -3.73 2.83 3.25
N ASN A 56 -3.73 1.89 2.31
CA ASN A 56 -2.57 1.08 2.00
C ASN A 56 -2.34 1.10 0.49
N GLU A 57 -1.09 0.91 0.10
CA GLU A 57 -0.70 0.83 -1.30
C GLU A 57 0.23 -0.34 -1.57
N TYR A 58 0.24 -0.80 -2.81
CA TYR A 58 1.22 -1.77 -3.28
C TYR A 58 1.66 -1.49 -4.72
N LEU A 59 2.94 -1.72 -4.98
CA LEU A 59 3.56 -1.61 -6.29
C LEU A 59 3.28 -2.90 -7.08
N THR A 60 2.82 -2.75 -8.32
CA THR A 60 2.79 -3.82 -9.32
C THR A 60 3.96 -3.66 -10.29
N GLU A 61 3.94 -4.39 -11.41
CA GLU A 61 4.96 -4.27 -12.46
C GLU A 61 4.87 -2.94 -13.22
N ASP A 62 3.68 -2.37 -13.41
CA ASP A 62 3.42 -1.20 -14.27
C ASP A 62 2.62 -0.07 -13.59
N LYS A 63 2.12 -0.28 -12.38
CA LYS A 63 1.26 0.68 -11.67
C LYS A 63 1.41 0.57 -10.15
N VAL A 64 0.81 1.52 -9.46
CA VAL A 64 0.60 1.47 -8.01
C VAL A 64 -0.89 1.34 -7.76
N ILE A 65 -1.26 0.42 -6.88
CA ILE A 65 -2.64 0.27 -6.44
C ILE A 65 -2.77 0.91 -5.07
N PHE A 66 -3.71 1.83 -4.93
CA PHE A 66 -4.07 2.45 -3.67
C PHE A 66 -5.45 1.96 -3.21
N ILE A 67 -5.57 1.64 -1.93
CA ILE A 67 -6.81 1.26 -1.26
C ILE A 67 -7.01 2.22 -0.11
N PHE A 68 -7.97 3.14 -0.26
CA PHE A 68 -8.36 4.09 0.78
C PHE A 68 -9.59 3.58 1.50
N HIS A 69 -9.60 3.65 2.82
CA HIS A 69 -10.81 3.49 3.63
C HIS A 69 -11.29 4.88 4.04
N LEU A 70 -12.26 5.42 3.31
CA LEU A 70 -12.83 6.73 3.61
C LEU A 70 -14.10 6.57 4.47
N PRO A 71 -14.62 7.64 5.09
CA PRO A 71 -15.84 7.57 5.91
C PRO A 71 -17.08 7.03 5.16
N ASP A 72 -17.12 7.17 3.83
CA ASP A 72 -18.19 6.66 2.96
C ASP A 72 -17.90 5.25 2.40
N GLY A 73 -16.75 4.66 2.73
CA GLY A 73 -16.36 3.29 2.36
C GLY A 73 -15.01 3.22 1.64
N PHE A 74 -14.73 2.05 1.06
CA PHE A 74 -13.46 1.81 0.37
C PHE A 74 -13.44 2.38 -1.04
N ARG A 75 -12.32 3.04 -1.40
CA ARG A 75 -12.01 3.44 -2.77
C ARG A 75 -10.70 2.82 -3.22
N ARG A 76 -10.67 2.30 -4.44
CA ARG A 76 -9.51 1.66 -5.05
C ARG A 76 -9.08 2.43 -6.29
N TYR A 77 -7.82 2.80 -6.38
CA TYR A 77 -7.25 3.51 -7.51
C TYR A 77 -6.12 2.73 -8.13
N GLU A 78 -6.05 2.78 -9.46
CA GLU A 78 -4.91 2.29 -10.23
C GLU A 78 -4.15 3.50 -10.77
N VAL A 79 -2.92 3.70 -10.32
CA VAL A 79 -2.10 4.85 -10.70
C VAL A 79 -0.94 4.38 -11.57
N LYS A 80 -0.96 4.78 -12.84
CA LYS A 80 0.14 4.56 -13.78
C LYS A 80 1.09 5.76 -13.76
N ASP A 81 2.36 5.51 -14.02
CA ASP A 81 3.42 6.54 -14.10
C ASP A 81 3.52 7.49 -12.89
N TYR A 82 2.92 7.10 -11.75
CA TYR A 82 2.81 7.89 -10.53
C TYR A 82 2.08 9.24 -10.70
N ASP A 83 1.21 9.35 -11.69
CA ASP A 83 0.48 10.59 -12.01
C ASP A 83 -1.02 10.44 -11.74
N ASN A 84 -1.49 11.04 -10.65
CA ASN A 84 -2.90 11.11 -10.28
C ASN A 84 -3.12 12.17 -9.17
N ASP A 85 -3.61 13.35 -9.54
CA ASP A 85 -3.86 14.46 -8.62
C ASP A 85 -4.86 14.12 -7.51
N GLU A 86 -5.88 13.31 -7.81
CA GLU A 86 -6.88 12.90 -6.81
C GLU A 86 -6.24 12.03 -5.73
N VAL A 87 -5.45 11.04 -6.13
CA VAL A 87 -4.75 10.14 -5.20
C VAL A 87 -3.73 10.91 -4.38
N LEU A 88 -2.95 11.80 -5.00
CA LEU A 88 -2.00 12.64 -4.28
C LEU A 88 -2.73 13.51 -3.24
N GLY A 89 -3.83 14.15 -3.62
CA GLY A 89 -4.65 14.97 -2.72
C GLY A 89 -5.28 14.16 -1.58
N LEU A 90 -5.67 12.90 -1.82
CA LEU A 90 -6.15 12.00 -0.77
C LEU A 90 -5.04 11.64 0.21
N CYS A 91 -3.84 11.27 -0.28
CA CYS A 91 -2.69 10.99 0.59
C CYS A 91 -2.34 12.22 1.44
N GLU A 92 -2.25 13.41 0.83
CA GLU A 92 -1.97 14.66 1.54
C GLU A 92 -3.01 14.99 2.61
N LYS A 93 -4.29 14.78 2.31
CA LYS A 93 -5.39 15.03 3.24
C LYS A 93 -5.35 14.09 4.44
N LEU A 94 -5.11 12.79 4.20
CA LEU A 94 -5.09 11.78 5.26
C LEU A 94 -3.84 11.85 6.13
N CYS A 95 -2.68 12.26 5.57
CA CYS A 95 -1.45 12.45 6.36
C CYS A 95 -1.32 13.85 7.01
N ASP A 96 -2.23 14.78 6.70
CA ASP A 96 -2.12 16.21 7.04
C ASP A 96 -0.74 16.80 6.64
N CYS A 97 -0.29 16.48 5.43
CA CYS A 97 1.04 16.80 4.95
C CYS A 97 1.05 17.06 3.43
N LYS A 98 2.10 17.71 2.91
CA LYS A 98 2.27 17.98 1.47
C LYS A 98 3.32 17.09 0.85
N PHE A 99 3.03 16.56 -0.33
CA PHE A 99 3.93 15.72 -1.09
C PHE A 99 4.29 16.40 -2.42
N VAL A 100 5.52 16.21 -2.88
CA VAL A 100 5.96 16.73 -4.18
C VAL A 100 5.28 15.97 -5.32
N SER A 101 5.19 14.64 -5.19
CA SER A 101 4.53 13.75 -6.13
C SER A 101 4.33 12.38 -5.47
N ILE A 102 3.48 11.53 -6.06
CA ILE A 102 3.32 10.13 -5.64
C ILE A 102 4.66 9.39 -5.73
N LYS A 103 5.43 9.60 -6.80
CA LYS A 103 6.73 8.94 -6.99
C LYS A 103 7.70 9.27 -5.86
N GLN A 104 7.79 10.54 -5.47
CA GLN A 104 8.67 10.97 -4.39
C GLN A 104 8.20 10.41 -3.05
N MET A 105 6.91 10.53 -2.73
CA MET A 105 6.31 9.98 -1.51
C MET A 105 6.66 8.49 -1.32
N LEU A 106 6.52 7.69 -2.38
CA LEU A 106 6.86 6.27 -2.32
C LEU A 106 8.37 6.07 -2.22
N SER A 107 9.18 6.77 -3.02
CA SER A 107 10.64 6.62 -3.04
C SER A 107 11.34 7.14 -1.78
N ASP A 108 10.67 7.96 -0.97
CA ASP A 108 11.15 8.36 0.35
C ASP A 108 11.16 7.18 1.33
N ASN A 109 10.29 6.19 1.13
CA ASN A 109 10.36 4.91 1.83
C ASN A 109 11.51 4.07 1.25
N SER A 110 12.47 3.68 2.09
CA SER A 110 13.65 2.91 1.67
C SER A 110 13.31 1.57 1.01
N PHE A 111 12.18 0.96 1.38
CA PHE A 111 11.70 -0.27 0.76
C PHE A 111 11.39 -0.05 -0.71
N TYR A 112 10.48 0.88 -1.00
CA TYR A 112 10.08 1.20 -2.37
C TYR A 112 11.20 1.85 -3.18
N ARG A 113 12.10 2.62 -2.57
CA ARG A 113 13.25 3.22 -3.28
C ARG A 113 14.09 2.18 -4.02
N SER A 114 14.21 0.97 -3.47
CA SER A 114 14.97 -0.12 -4.10
C SER A 114 14.23 -0.80 -5.26
N ILE A 115 12.92 -0.56 -5.38
CA ILE A 115 12.02 -1.18 -6.36
C ILE A 115 11.72 -0.19 -7.49
N ILE A 116 11.41 1.06 -7.13
CA ILE A 116 11.13 2.17 -8.04
C ILE A 116 12.42 2.57 -8.73
N ARG A 117 12.40 2.58 -10.07
CA ARG A 117 13.54 2.97 -10.92
C ARG A 117 13.47 4.44 -11.33
#